data_AF-A0A7L3IEB3-F1
#
_entry.id   AF-A0A7L3IEB3-F1
#
_cell.length_a   1.000
_cell.length_b   1.000
_cell.length_c   1.000
_cell.angle_alpha   90.00
_cell.angle_beta   90.00
_cell.angle_gamma   90.00
#
_symmetry.space_group_name_H-M   'P 1'
#
loop_
_entity.id
_entity.type
_entity.pdbx_description
1 polymer ?
#
loop_
_entity_poly.entity_id
_entity_poly.type
_entity_poly.pdbx_seq_one_letter_code
_entity_poly.pdbx_strand_id
1 'polypeptide(L)'
;CETCAQTFANRCNLRSHQRHVHSSERRFPCPLCAKRFKRGKDVRRHVLQVHEGGGERHQCHQCGKGLSSRTALRLHERTHTGHKPYGCPECEAKFSQPSALKTHMR
;
A
#
# COMPACT_ATOMS: atom_id res chain seq x y z
N CYS A 1 1.58 11.48 -18.12
CA CYS A 1 0.72 12.36 -17.32
C CYS A 1 1.14 13.76 -17.67
N GLU A 2 0.24 14.59 -18.17
CA GLU A 2 0.60 15.93 -18.65
C GLU A 2 1.03 16.86 -17.50
N THR A 3 0.62 16.57 -16.26
CA THR A 3 0.95 17.37 -15.07
C THR A 3 2.31 17.04 -14.44
N CYS A 4 2.83 15.81 -14.60
CA CYS A 4 4.11 15.40 -13.99
C CYS A 4 5.02 14.57 -14.91
N ALA A 5 4.74 14.56 -16.21
CA ALA A 5 5.43 13.80 -17.25
C ALA A 5 5.54 12.27 -17.04
N GLN A 6 4.96 11.68 -15.98
CA GLN A 6 5.04 10.23 -15.76
C GLN A 6 4.30 9.41 -16.83
N THR A 7 4.96 8.42 -17.43
CA THR A 7 4.38 7.50 -18.42
C THR A 7 3.71 6.30 -17.75
N PHE A 8 2.57 5.86 -18.30
CA PHE A 8 1.78 4.76 -17.78
C PHE A 8 1.44 3.78 -18.90
N ALA A 9 1.46 2.48 -18.59
CA ALA A 9 1.21 1.41 -19.55
C ALA A 9 -0.21 1.41 -20.15
N ASN A 10 -1.19 2.02 -19.45
CA ASN A 10 -2.55 2.13 -19.96
C ASN A 10 -3.27 3.38 -19.42
N ARG A 11 -4.38 3.74 -20.08
CA ARG A 11 -5.18 4.94 -19.79
C ARG A 11 -5.87 4.86 -18.42
N CYS A 12 -6.23 3.67 -17.96
CA CYS A 12 -6.81 3.44 -16.63
C CYS A 12 -5.83 3.80 -15.50
N ASN A 13 -4.56 3.40 -15.65
CA ASN A 13 -3.49 3.70 -14.70
C ASN A 13 -3.17 5.20 -14.69
N LEU A 14 -3.11 5.84 -15.87
CA LEU A 14 -2.93 7.30 -15.97
C LEU A 14 -4.07 8.06 -15.27
N ARG A 15 -5.32 7.67 -15.52
CA ARG A 15 -6.50 8.27 -14.88
C ARG A 15 -6.51 8.05 -13.36
N SER A 16 -6.11 6.87 -12.90
CA SER A 16 -5.97 6.55 -11.48
C SER A 16 -4.86 7.39 -10.82
N HIS A 17 -3.71 7.50 -11.48
CA HIS A 17 -2.60 8.34 -11.04
C HIS A 17 -3.01 9.81 -10.94
N GLN A 18 -3.65 10.38 -11.97
CA GLN A 18 -4.15 11.76 -11.94
C GLN A 18 -5.14 11.96 -10.77
N ARG A 19 -6.02 11.00 -10.52
CA ARG A 19 -6.98 11.04 -9.40
C ARG A 19 -6.37 10.89 -8.01
N HIS A 20 -5.19 10.30 -7.88
CA HIS A 20 -4.59 10.00 -6.58
C HIS A 20 -3.41 10.91 -6.21
N VAL A 21 -2.71 11.43 -7.23
CA VAL A 21 -1.50 12.24 -7.11
C VAL A 21 -1.79 13.71 -7.36
N HIS A 22 -2.59 14.04 -8.37
CA HIS A 22 -2.91 15.43 -8.73
C HIS A 22 -4.25 15.91 -8.19
N SER A 23 -5.22 15.01 -8.05
CA SER A 23 -6.49 15.31 -7.39
C SER A 23 -6.43 14.93 -5.91
N SER A 24 -6.63 15.91 -5.05
CA SER A 24 -6.84 15.71 -3.61
C SER A 24 -8.26 15.23 -3.28
N GLU A 25 -9.08 14.91 -4.28
CA GLU A 25 -10.47 14.51 -4.08
C GLU A 25 -10.55 13.10 -3.50
N ARG A 26 -10.79 13.03 -2.20
CA ARG A 26 -11.24 11.84 -1.51
C ARG A 26 -12.71 11.59 -1.88
N ARG A 27 -12.93 10.90 -2.99
CA ARG A 27 -14.27 10.71 -3.59
C ARG A 27 -15.19 9.78 -2.80
N PHE A 28 -14.64 8.90 -1.97
CA PHE A 28 -15.43 7.89 -1.27
C PHE A 28 -15.68 8.31 0.19
N PRO A 29 -16.87 8.84 0.53
CA PRO A 29 -17.21 9.19 1.91
C PRO A 29 -17.47 7.95 2.75
N CYS A 30 -17.19 8.05 4.06
CA CYS A 30 -17.68 7.09 5.03
C CYS A 30 -19.17 7.32 5.28
N PRO A 31 -20.01 6.28 5.31
CA PRO A 31 -21.44 6.44 5.59
C PRO A 31 -21.74 6.78 7.07
N LEU A 32 -20.79 6.54 7.98
CA LEU A 32 -20.97 6.69 9.42
C LEU A 32 -20.23 7.90 10.02
N CYS A 33 -19.39 8.60 9.24
CA CYS A 33 -18.71 9.82 9.69
C CYS A 33 -18.29 10.71 8.51
N ALA A 34 -17.80 11.93 8.80
CA ALA A 34 -17.37 12.90 7.79
C ALA A 34 -16.04 12.55 7.06
N LYS A 35 -15.39 11.41 7.36
CA LYS A 35 -14.12 11.04 6.73
C LYS A 35 -14.33 10.61 5.28
N ARG A 36 -13.41 11.03 4.41
CA ARG A 36 -13.41 10.67 2.99
C ARG A 36 -12.12 9.95 2.61
N PHE A 37 -12.19 9.05 1.63
CA PHE A 37 -11.08 8.20 1.21
C PHE A 37 -10.87 8.23 -0.31
N LYS A 38 -9.65 7.85 -0.73
CA LYS A 38 -9.26 7.81 -2.14
C LYS A 38 -9.81 6.57 -2.86
N ARG A 39 -10.09 5.47 -2.16
CA ARG A 39 -10.59 4.21 -2.74
C ARG A 39 -11.70 3.62 -1.86
N GLY A 40 -12.70 2.98 -2.48
CA GLY A 40 -13.82 2.36 -1.74
C GLY A 40 -13.39 1.29 -0.73
N LYS A 41 -12.36 0.49 -1.06
CA LYS A 41 -11.79 -0.49 -0.11
C LYS A 41 -11.22 0.14 1.15
N ASP A 42 -10.72 1.37 1.06
CA ASP A 42 -10.19 2.09 2.21
C ASP A 42 -11.32 2.57 3.12
N VAL A 43 -12.50 2.94 2.55
CA VAL A 43 -13.72 3.24 3.33
C VAL A 43 -14.20 2.00 4.07
N ARG A 44 -14.37 0.87 3.37
CA ARG A 44 -14.85 -0.38 3.99
C ARG A 44 -13.95 -0.81 5.14
N ARG A 45 -12.62 -0.76 4.95
CA ARG A 45 -11.66 -1.02 6.02
C ARG A 45 -11.81 -0.04 7.18
N HIS A 46 -11.98 1.25 6.91
CA HIS A 46 -12.19 2.26 7.95
C HIS A 46 -13.47 2.00 8.76
N VAL A 47 -14.58 1.66 8.08
CA VAL A 47 -15.85 1.33 8.72
C VAL A 47 -15.68 0.13 9.66
N LEU A 48 -15.14 -0.97 9.14
CA LEU A 48 -14.87 -2.18 9.91
C LEU A 48 -13.97 -1.94 11.14
N GLN A 49 -13.00 -1.03 11.03
CA GLN A 49 -12.00 -0.78 12.09
C GLN A 49 -12.44 0.24 13.14
N VAL A 50 -13.18 1.27 12.74
CA VAL A 50 -13.48 2.43 13.60
C VAL A 50 -14.91 2.40 14.11
N HIS A 51 -15.83 1.85 13.32
CA HIS A 51 -17.25 1.85 13.66
C HIS A 51 -17.73 0.46 14.11
N GLU A 52 -17.23 -0.62 13.50
CA GLU A 52 -17.68 -1.99 13.80
C GLU A 52 -16.72 -2.76 14.73
N GLY A 53 -15.60 -2.14 15.14
CA GLY A 53 -14.70 -2.65 16.19
C GLY A 53 -13.95 -3.97 15.91
N GLY A 54 -14.28 -4.68 14.82
CA GLY A 54 -13.85 -6.06 14.59
C GLY A 54 -13.19 -6.32 13.23
N GLY A 55 -12.76 -5.28 12.52
CA GLY A 55 -12.20 -5.46 11.18
C GLY A 55 -11.04 -6.45 11.16
N GLU A 56 -11.22 -7.57 10.46
CA GLU A 56 -10.21 -8.62 10.29
C GLU A 56 -8.88 -8.01 9.83
N ARG A 57 -7.94 -7.94 10.76
CA ARG A 57 -6.56 -7.58 10.50
C ARG A 57 -5.79 -8.87 10.38
N HIS A 58 -4.91 -8.94 9.40
CA HIS A 58 -3.88 -9.98 9.38
C HIS A 58 -2.86 -9.61 10.46
N GLN A 59 -2.99 -10.24 11.62
CA GLN A 59 -2.15 -9.98 12.78
C GLN A 59 -0.80 -10.64 12.62
N CYS A 60 0.25 -9.89 12.93
CA CYS A 60 1.58 -10.45 13.11
C CYS A 60 1.65 -11.20 14.44
N HIS A 61 1.98 -12.48 14.40
CA HIS A 61 2.15 -13.30 15.60
C HIS A 61 3.27 -12.76 16.52
N GLN A 62 4.35 -12.20 15.96
CA GLN A 62 5.51 -11.77 16.74
C GLN A 62 5.30 -10.45 17.50
N CYS A 63 4.50 -9.51 16.97
CA CYS A 63 4.35 -8.18 17.56
C CYS A 63 2.90 -7.69 17.68
N GLY A 64 1.92 -8.53 17.33
CA GLY A 64 0.49 -8.19 17.38
C GLY A 64 0.03 -7.12 16.36
N LYS A 65 0.93 -6.63 15.49
CA LYS A 65 0.61 -5.57 14.53
C LYS A 65 -0.42 -6.05 13.50
N GLY A 66 -1.57 -5.38 13.48
CA GLY A 66 -2.66 -5.71 12.56
C GLY A 66 -2.51 -5.02 11.19
N LEU A 67 -2.26 -5.81 10.16
CA LEU A 67 -2.06 -5.32 8.79
C LEU A 67 -3.30 -5.54 7.92
N SER A 68 -3.46 -4.68 6.92
CA SER A 68 -4.68 -4.63 6.11
C SER A 68 -4.75 -5.65 4.98
N SER A 69 -3.69 -6.43 4.76
CA SER A 69 -3.68 -7.51 3.76
C SER A 69 -2.65 -8.57 4.13
N ARG A 70 -2.88 -9.81 3.68
CA ARG A 70 -1.97 -10.93 3.95
C ARG A 70 -0.58 -10.74 3.31
N THR A 71 -0.52 -10.11 2.15
CA THR A 71 0.75 -9.75 1.50
C THR A 71 1.53 -8.73 2.32
N ALA A 72 0.85 -7.73 2.89
CA ALA A 72 1.50 -6.77 3.79
C ALA A 72 2.00 -7.46 5.06
N LEU A 73 1.24 -8.43 5.60
CA LEU A 73 1.69 -9.25 6.73
C LEU A 73 2.94 -10.05 6.40
N ARG A 74 2.96 -10.82 5.32
CA ARG A 74 4.15 -11.60 4.93
C ARG A 74 5.38 -10.73 4.72
N LEU A 75 5.20 -9.55 4.13
CA LEU A 75 6.30 -8.61 3.96
C LEU A 75 6.77 -8.04 5.30
N HIS A 76 5.84 -7.72 6.20
CA HIS A 76 6.19 -7.27 7.54
C HIS A 76 6.93 -8.35 8.34
N GLU A 77 6.56 -9.62 8.21
CA GLU A 77 7.28 -10.73 8.89
C GLU A 77 8.76 -10.83 8.45
N ARG A 78 9.08 -10.40 7.22
CA ARG A 78 10.47 -10.29 6.76
C ARG A 78 11.28 -9.24 7.52
N THR A 79 10.63 -8.24 8.12
CA THR A 79 11.34 -7.23 8.92
C THR A 79 11.82 -7.79 10.26
N HIS A 80 11.13 -8.79 10.80
CA HIS A 80 11.54 -9.45 12.04
C HIS A 80 12.63 -10.50 11.79
N THR A 81 12.49 -11.28 10.71
CA THR A 81 13.45 -12.33 10.36
C THR A 81 14.70 -11.80 9.65
N GLY A 82 14.71 -10.52 9.24
CA GLY A 82 15.76 -9.96 8.39
C GLY A 82 15.83 -10.59 6.99
N HIS A 83 14.80 -11.36 6.60
CA HIS A 83 14.80 -12.10 5.34
C HIS A 83 14.75 -11.15 4.13
N LYS A 84 15.84 -11.12 3.36
CA LYS A 84 16.04 -10.23 2.22
C LYS A 84 16.34 -11.06 0.96
N PRO A 85 15.30 -11.62 0.31
CA PRO A 85 15.49 -12.54 -0.81
C PRO A 85 15.90 -11.84 -2.12
N TYR A 86 15.85 -10.52 -2.18
CA TYR A 86 16.16 -9.76 -3.40
C TYR A 86 17.56 -9.16 -3.28
N GLY A 87 18.55 -9.78 -3.92
CA GLY A 87 19.91 -9.25 -4.02
C GLY A 87 20.06 -8.35 -5.23
N CYS A 88 20.89 -7.31 -5.09
CA CYS A 88 21.43 -6.58 -6.23
C CYS A 88 22.48 -7.44 -6.95
N PRO A 89 22.48 -7.53 -8.29
CA PRO A 89 23.51 -8.24 -9.03
C PRO A 89 24.82 -7.45 -9.15
N GLU A 90 24.77 -6.13 -8.99
CA GLU A 90 25.92 -5.22 -9.14
C GLU A 90 26.59 -4.86 -7.81
N CYS A 91 25.93 -5.13 -6.67
CA CYS A 91 26.52 -4.93 -5.35
C CYS A 91 25.97 -5.91 -4.32
N GLU A 92 26.54 -5.96 -3.12
CA GLU A 92 26.14 -6.89 -2.06
C GLU A 92 24.82 -6.49 -1.33
N ALA A 93 24.15 -5.42 -1.78
CA ALA A 93 22.92 -4.95 -1.16
C ALA A 93 21.78 -5.96 -1.32
N LYS A 94 21.10 -6.27 -0.21
CA LYS A 94 19.91 -7.15 -0.18
C LYS A 94 18.69 -6.42 0.36
N PHE A 95 17.55 -6.68 -0.26
CA PHE A 95 16.27 -6.02 0.01
C PHE A 95 15.17 -7.02 0.39
N SER A 96 14.25 -6.59 1.25
CA SER A 96 13.08 -7.38 1.65
C SER A 96 11.91 -7.29 0.66
N GLN A 97 11.97 -6.29 -0.25
CA GLN A 97 10.94 -5.98 -1.25
C GLN A 97 11.55 -5.87 -2.66
N PRO A 98 10.84 -6.35 -3.69
CA PRO A 98 11.29 -6.22 -5.07
C PRO A 98 11.22 -4.77 -5.56
N SER A 99 10.26 -3.98 -5.06
CA SER A 99 10.17 -2.54 -5.36
C SER A 99 11.38 -1.77 -4.83
N ALA A 100 11.89 -2.14 -3.65
CA ALA A 100 13.07 -1.51 -3.06
C ALA A 100 14.33 -1.82 -3.89
N LEU A 101 14.50 -3.08 -4.33
CA LEU A 101 15.56 -3.42 -5.28
C LEU A 101 15.41 -2.64 -6.59
N LYS A 102 14.20 -2.58 -7.16
CA LYS A 102 13.96 -1.86 -8.41
C LYS A 102 14.26 -0.36 -8.31
N THR A 103 13.97 0.27 -7.17
CA THR A 103 14.32 1.67 -6.92
C THR A 103 15.82 1.84 -6.73
N HIS A 104 16.51 0.88 -6.11
CA HIS A 104 17.96 0.90 -5.98
C HIS A 104 18.68 0.75 -7.34
N MET A 105 18.13 -0.04 -8.26
CA MET A 105 18.69 -0.28 -9.62
C MET A 105 18.35 0.82 -10.64
N ARG A 106 17.66 1.89 -10.23
CA ARG A 106 17.28 3.00 -11.13
C ARG A 106 18.18 4.19 -10.87
#